data_AF-A0A7C1C437-F1
#
_entry.id   AF-A0A7C1C437-F1
#
_cell.length_a   1.000
_cell.length_b   1.000
_cell.length_c   1.000
_cell.angle_alpha   90.00
_cell.angle_beta   90.00
_cell.angle_gamma   90.00
#
_symmetry.space_group_name_H-M   'P 1'
#
loop_
_entity.id
_entity.type
_entity.pdbx_description
1 polymer ?
#
loop_
_entity_poly.entity_id
_entity_poly.type
_entity_poly.pdbx_seq_one_letter_code
_entity_poly.pdbx_strand_id
1 'polypeptide(L)'
;EKETLVKRYFHDVEKEAVRNAILNERVRLDGRKLDQIRPIWCETDYLPSVHGSAIFTRGETQALVTVTLGNKLNAQTIDGVVIEGNNDFMLHYNFPPFSVGEVRKFMGTGRREVGHGNLAQRALKQVLPSDNNPYTIRIVSDILESNGSSSMATVCGGTLALMDAGVKINKPVAGIAMGLITDQDSDKYAVLSDILGDEDHLGDMDFKVTGTKDGITACQMDIKVDGLPYQVLVEALEQARQGRLFILGEMAKALDKPRDDYKDFVPRVEKMMIDKEFIGAVIGPGGKVIQEIQAETGTNINIEEEGAFGIIEIMSPSKDSIEKAKDWIKGITAMPELNEVYLGTVKSIVPFGAFIEILPGKDGLLHISEIDWKRIENVEDVLQVGDKVKVKLIGIDSRSGKLKLSRKVLIDRPQRKEHHENN
;
A
#
# COMPACT_ATOMS: atom_id res chain seq x y z
N GLU A 1 54.57 18.41 13.40
CA GLU A 1 54.11 19.82 13.51
C GLU A 1 53.62 20.42 12.18
N LYS A 2 54.37 20.41 11.07
CA LYS A 2 53.91 20.99 9.80
C LYS A 2 52.85 20.18 9.04
N GLU A 3 52.59 18.94 9.43
CA GLU A 3 51.67 18.02 8.73
C GLU A 3 50.25 18.61 8.58
N THR A 4 49.73 19.26 9.63
CA THR A 4 48.41 19.91 9.60
C THR A 4 48.36 21.05 8.59
N LEU A 5 49.45 21.83 8.49
CA LEU A 5 49.54 22.93 7.52
C LEU A 5 49.66 22.41 6.08
N VAL A 6 50.46 21.36 5.87
CA VAL A 6 50.60 20.72 4.55
C VAL A 6 49.26 20.17 4.07
N LYS A 7 48.52 19.45 4.93
CA LYS A 7 47.18 18.93 4.61
C LYS A 7 46.21 20.02 4.19
N ARG A 8 46.21 21.16 4.90
CA ARG A 8 45.37 22.31 4.57
C ARG A 8 45.71 22.91 3.21
N TYR A 9 46.97 23.30 3.00
CA TYR A 9 47.36 23.94 1.74
C TYR A 9 47.23 23.00 0.54
N PHE A 10 47.50 21.71 0.72
CA PHE A 10 47.26 20.72 -0.32
C PHE A 10 45.78 20.66 -0.71
N HIS A 11 44.88 20.62 0.27
CA HIS A 11 43.44 20.62 0.02
C HIS A 11 42.95 21.90 -0.68
N ASP A 12 43.48 23.06 -0.28
CA ASP A 12 43.13 24.33 -0.92
C ASP A 12 43.55 24.35 -2.40
N VAL A 13 44.76 23.87 -2.71
CA VAL A 13 45.27 23.76 -4.10
C VAL A 13 44.49 22.71 -4.91
N GLU A 14 44.18 21.57 -4.31
CA GLU A 14 43.34 20.54 -4.94
C GLU A 14 41.97 21.10 -5.31
N LYS A 15 41.32 21.80 -4.38
CA LYS A 15 40.03 22.45 -4.61
C LYS A 15 40.10 23.46 -5.76
N GLU A 16 41.13 24.31 -5.77
CA GLU A 16 41.33 25.31 -6.82
C GLU A 16 41.55 24.64 -8.19
N ALA A 17 42.41 23.62 -8.26
CA ALA A 17 42.72 22.91 -9.50
C ALA A 17 41.48 22.23 -10.11
N VAL A 18 40.69 21.52 -9.29
CA VAL A 18 39.47 20.85 -9.76
C VAL A 18 38.42 21.85 -10.25
N ARG A 19 38.24 22.95 -9.51
CA ARG A 19 37.28 24.01 -9.91
C ARG A 19 37.71 24.68 -11.22
N ASN A 20 39.00 24.96 -11.37
CA ASN A 20 39.54 25.55 -12.61
C ASN A 20 39.36 24.63 -13.81
N ALA A 21 39.57 23.32 -13.66
CA ALA A 21 39.31 22.34 -14.72
C ALA A 21 37.83 22.34 -15.14
N ILE A 22 36.91 22.30 -14.17
CA ILE A 22 35.46 22.28 -14.46
C ILE A 22 34.99 23.60 -15.09
N LEU A 23 35.45 24.75 -14.60
CA LEU A 23 35.03 26.07 -15.07
C LEU A 23 35.63 26.43 -16.44
N ASN A 24 36.91 26.13 -16.67
CA ASN A 24 37.63 26.55 -17.87
C ASN A 24 37.62 25.47 -18.96
N GLU A 25 37.89 24.22 -18.60
CA GLU A 25 38.01 23.11 -19.56
C GLU A 25 36.68 22.37 -19.76
N ARG A 26 35.70 22.58 -18.87
CA ARG A 26 34.38 21.92 -18.90
C ARG A 26 34.46 20.39 -18.83
N VAL A 27 35.50 19.88 -18.18
CA VAL A 27 35.76 18.45 -17.94
C VAL A 27 35.65 18.16 -16.45
N ARG A 28 34.97 17.06 -16.09
CA ARG A 28 34.81 16.58 -14.71
C ARG A 28 35.91 15.60 -14.31
N LEU A 29 36.00 15.30 -13.01
CA LEU A 29 36.99 14.39 -12.44
C LEU A 29 37.00 12.99 -13.09
N ASP A 30 35.83 12.50 -13.46
CA ASP A 30 35.64 11.20 -14.13
C ASP A 30 35.55 11.30 -15.66
N GLY A 31 35.90 12.45 -16.23
CA GLY A 31 35.90 12.71 -17.67
C GLY A 31 34.52 12.96 -18.30
N ARG A 32 33.44 12.98 -17.50
CA ARG A 32 32.10 13.29 -18.01
C ARG A 32 31.93 14.75 -18.40
N LYS A 33 30.94 14.98 -19.28
CA LYS A 33 30.37 16.32 -19.49
C LYS A 33 29.57 16.78 -18.27
N LEU A 34 29.31 18.08 -18.18
CA LEU A 34 28.58 18.69 -17.08
C LEU A 34 27.15 18.15 -16.93
N ASP A 35 26.48 17.85 -18.04
CA ASP A 35 25.09 17.37 -18.10
C ASP A 35 24.96 15.84 -18.09
N GLN A 36 26.07 15.11 -18.20
CA GLN A 36 26.09 13.66 -18.37
C GLN A 36 25.87 12.92 -17.04
N ILE A 37 24.91 12.00 -17.05
CA ILE A 37 24.59 11.11 -15.93
C ILE A 37 25.45 9.84 -16.00
N ARG A 38 25.82 9.29 -14.84
CA ARG A 38 26.55 8.01 -14.76
C ARG A 38 25.71 6.85 -15.29
N PRO A 39 26.33 5.74 -15.69
CA PRO A 39 25.60 4.52 -16.08
C PRO A 39 24.63 4.09 -14.99
N ILE A 40 23.41 3.73 -15.39
CA ILE A 40 22.35 3.25 -14.50
C ILE A 40 22.08 1.79 -14.80
N TRP A 41 22.01 0.99 -13.75
CA TRP A 41 21.52 -0.37 -13.80
C TRP A 41 20.53 -0.56 -12.65
N CYS A 42 19.39 -1.17 -12.94
CA CYS A 42 18.39 -1.46 -11.93
C CYS A 42 17.69 -2.78 -12.22
N GLU A 43 17.27 -3.44 -11.15
CA GLU A 43 16.59 -4.74 -11.19
C GLU A 43 15.55 -4.76 -10.05
N THR A 44 14.38 -5.34 -10.32
CA THR A 44 13.31 -5.54 -9.35
C THR A 44 13.25 -7.01 -8.93
N ASP A 45 12.56 -7.32 -7.83
CA ASP A 45 12.42 -8.70 -7.33
C ASP A 45 13.75 -9.39 -6.98
N TYR A 46 14.72 -8.59 -6.49
CA TYR A 46 16.06 -9.05 -6.18
C TYR A 46 16.13 -9.97 -4.94
N LEU A 47 15.17 -9.82 -4.01
CA LEU A 47 15.10 -10.63 -2.79
C LEU A 47 13.87 -11.55 -2.79
N PRO A 48 14.00 -12.82 -2.38
CA PRO A 48 13.00 -13.86 -2.63
C PRO A 48 11.73 -13.78 -1.75
N SER A 49 11.80 -13.15 -0.57
CA SER A 49 10.74 -13.25 0.44
C SER A 49 10.21 -11.91 0.94
N VAL A 50 10.61 -10.81 0.31
CA VAL A 50 10.12 -9.47 0.65
C VAL A 50 8.90 -9.11 -0.18
N HIS A 51 8.05 -8.22 0.34
CA HIS A 51 6.83 -7.83 -0.36
C HIS A 51 7.15 -7.10 -1.67
N GLY A 52 8.19 -6.26 -1.68
CA GLY A 52 8.83 -5.76 -2.89
C GLY A 52 10.30 -5.47 -2.67
N SER A 53 11.10 -5.58 -3.73
CA SER A 53 12.51 -5.17 -3.71
C SER A 53 12.94 -4.57 -5.04
N ALA A 54 13.95 -3.71 -4.95
CA ALA A 54 14.71 -3.27 -6.10
C ALA A 54 16.15 -2.98 -5.69
N ILE A 55 17.07 -3.24 -6.60
CA ILE A 55 18.42 -2.69 -6.55
C ILE A 55 18.53 -1.60 -7.60
N PHE A 56 18.99 -0.42 -7.18
CA PHE A 56 19.24 0.70 -8.07
C PHE A 56 20.70 1.12 -7.95
N THR A 57 21.42 1.04 -9.06
CA THR A 57 22.84 1.42 -9.16
C THR A 57 22.99 2.54 -10.17
N ARG A 58 23.69 3.60 -9.77
CA ARG A 58 24.06 4.73 -10.64
C ARG A 58 25.54 5.06 -10.43
N GLY A 59 26.38 4.69 -11.39
CA GLY A 59 27.84 4.66 -11.19
C GLY A 59 28.19 3.81 -9.97
N GLU A 60 28.92 4.39 -9.03
CA GLU A 60 29.34 3.75 -7.76
C GLU A 60 28.42 4.14 -6.59
N THR A 61 27.14 4.41 -6.87
CA THR A 61 26.11 4.60 -5.85
C THR A 61 25.05 3.53 -6.02
N GLN A 62 24.91 2.67 -5.03
CA GLN A 62 23.98 1.54 -5.05
C GLN A 62 23.09 1.53 -3.82
N ALA A 63 21.79 1.41 -4.04
CA ALA A 63 20.79 1.24 -3.01
C ALA A 63 20.02 -0.06 -3.23
N LEU A 64 20.05 -0.95 -2.23
CA LEU A 64 19.12 -2.07 -2.12
C LEU A 64 17.92 -1.59 -1.32
N VAL A 65 16.75 -1.56 -1.96
CA VAL A 65 15.52 -1.04 -1.36
C VAL A 65 14.51 -2.16 -1.23
N THR A 66 13.92 -2.27 -0.04
CA THR A 66 12.90 -3.25 0.29
C THR A 66 11.63 -2.55 0.75
N VAL A 67 10.50 -3.14 0.39
CA VAL A 67 9.16 -2.73 0.82
C VAL A 67 8.56 -3.82 1.67
N THR A 68 7.99 -3.43 2.80
CA THR A 68 7.13 -4.25 3.64
C THR A 68 5.78 -3.56 3.76
N LEU A 69 4.72 -4.33 3.58
CA LEU A 69 3.32 -3.90 3.68
C LEU A 69 2.73 -4.53 4.94
N GLY A 70 2.21 -3.69 5.82
CA GLY A 70 1.61 -4.06 7.10
C GLY A 70 0.18 -3.55 7.22
N ASN A 71 -0.46 -3.90 8.32
CA ASN A 71 -1.81 -3.42 8.63
C ASN A 71 -1.76 -2.07 9.37
N LYS A 72 -2.93 -1.47 9.62
CA LYS A 72 -3.06 -0.22 10.40
C LYS A 72 -2.43 -0.29 11.80
N LEU A 73 -2.34 -1.48 12.41
CA LEU A 73 -1.68 -1.68 13.72
C LEU A 73 -0.15 -1.58 13.64
N ASN A 74 0.42 -1.66 12.44
CA ASN A 74 1.85 -1.46 12.21
C ASN A 74 2.23 -0.01 11.93
N ALA A 75 1.25 0.90 11.89
CA ALA A 75 1.52 2.32 11.76
C ALA A 75 2.36 2.82 12.95
N GLN A 76 3.31 3.71 12.67
CA GLN A 76 4.16 4.28 13.70
C GLN A 76 3.36 5.33 14.48
N THR A 77 3.12 5.09 15.77
CA THR A 77 2.58 6.11 16.67
C THR A 77 3.61 7.21 16.90
N ILE A 78 3.20 8.44 16.63
CA ILE A 78 3.98 9.65 16.89
C ILE A 78 3.40 10.27 18.17
N ASP A 79 4.23 10.28 19.21
CA ASP A 79 3.98 10.98 20.47
C ASP A 79 4.99 12.13 20.58
N GLY A 80 4.59 13.30 20.10
CA GLY A 80 5.42 14.48 20.04
C GLY A 80 4.70 15.69 20.63
N VAL A 81 5.47 16.67 21.12
CA VAL A 81 4.93 17.86 21.80
C VAL A 81 3.92 18.65 20.95
N VAL A 82 4.11 18.66 19.63
CA VAL A 82 3.29 19.46 18.68
C VAL A 82 2.46 18.57 17.76
N ILE A 83 2.91 17.35 17.50
CA ILE A 83 2.32 16.44 16.52
C ILE A 83 2.09 15.12 17.24
N GLU A 84 0.82 14.79 17.41
CA GLU A 84 0.35 13.48 17.85
C GLU A 84 -0.39 12.82 16.68
N GLY A 85 -0.20 11.53 16.46
CA GLY A 85 -0.91 10.80 15.42
C GLY A 85 -0.25 9.49 15.03
N ASN A 86 -0.66 8.95 13.88
CA ASN A 86 -0.09 7.74 13.31
C ASN A 86 0.55 8.05 11.95
N ASN A 87 1.70 7.45 11.69
CA ASN A 87 2.38 7.50 10.41
C ASN A 87 2.31 6.13 9.72
N ASP A 88 1.56 6.08 8.63
CA ASP A 88 1.30 4.91 7.80
C ASP A 88 2.35 4.71 6.68
N PHE A 89 3.22 5.69 6.46
CA PHE A 89 4.29 5.62 5.49
C PHE A 89 5.64 5.91 6.11
N MET A 90 6.47 4.90 6.27
CA MET A 90 7.79 4.98 6.88
C MET A 90 8.88 4.71 5.84
N LEU A 91 9.95 5.49 5.87
CA LEU A 91 11.15 5.21 5.09
C LEU A 91 12.37 5.28 6.01
N HIS A 92 13.02 4.14 6.17
CA HIS A 92 14.28 4.02 6.89
C HIS A 92 15.43 3.94 5.89
N TYR A 93 16.45 4.72 6.16
CA TYR A 93 17.63 4.83 5.33
C TYR A 93 18.84 4.43 6.19
N ASN A 94 19.61 3.47 5.70
CA ASN A 94 20.79 2.95 6.38
C ASN A 94 22.03 3.19 5.52
N PHE A 95 23.10 3.70 6.13
CA PHE A 95 24.37 3.97 5.48
C PHE A 95 25.50 3.21 6.18
N PRO A 96 25.65 1.91 5.89
CA PRO A 96 26.68 1.11 6.53
C PRO A 96 28.09 1.59 6.13
N PRO A 97 29.08 1.53 7.04
CA PRO A 97 30.45 2.02 6.77
C PRO A 97 31.13 1.40 5.54
N PHE A 98 30.81 0.14 5.24
CA PHE A 98 31.38 -0.54 4.07
C PHE A 98 30.97 0.11 2.75
N SER A 99 29.86 0.87 2.71
CA SER A 99 29.38 1.54 1.50
C SER A 99 30.34 2.59 0.94
N VAL A 100 31.27 3.05 1.77
CA VAL A 100 32.37 3.97 1.41
C VAL A 100 33.74 3.32 1.61
N GLY A 101 33.79 1.99 1.78
CA GLY A 101 35.02 1.25 2.01
C GLY A 101 35.65 1.44 3.39
N GLU A 102 34.91 1.98 4.36
CA GLU A 102 35.42 2.24 5.71
C GLU A 102 35.02 1.15 6.72
N VAL A 103 35.85 0.98 7.75
CA VAL A 103 35.56 0.09 8.89
C VAL A 103 35.24 0.93 10.11
N ARG A 104 33.97 0.96 10.53
CA ARG A 104 33.50 1.65 11.74
C ARG A 104 32.49 0.78 12.48
N LYS A 105 32.30 1.05 13.78
CA LYS A 105 31.24 0.40 14.56
C LYS A 105 29.88 0.83 14.01
N PHE A 106 29.06 -0.14 13.62
CA PHE A 106 27.68 0.11 13.22
C PHE A 106 26.83 0.33 14.48
N MET A 107 26.50 1.58 14.75
CA MET A 107 25.65 2.01 15.86
C MET A 107 24.25 2.37 15.30
N GLY A 108 23.37 2.92 16.14
CA GLY A 108 22.06 3.40 15.69
C GLY A 108 22.14 4.51 14.63
N THR A 109 21.00 4.85 14.06
CA THR A 109 20.90 5.79 12.93
C THR A 109 21.33 7.22 13.32
N GLY A 110 22.19 7.80 12.49
CA GLY A 110 22.67 9.16 12.64
C GLY A 110 21.71 10.21 12.06
N ARG A 111 21.96 11.49 12.38
CA ARG A 111 21.14 12.62 11.89
C ARG A 111 21.07 12.69 10.36
N ARG A 112 22.19 12.42 9.67
CA ARG A 112 22.26 12.47 8.20
C ARG A 112 21.42 11.37 7.55
N GLU A 113 21.43 10.16 8.13
CA GLU A 113 20.63 9.03 7.67
C GLU A 113 19.14 9.33 7.82
N VAL A 114 18.72 9.85 8.98
CA VAL A 114 17.35 10.30 9.20
C VAL A 114 16.96 11.42 8.22
N GLY A 115 17.83 12.40 8.00
CA GLY A 115 17.59 13.50 7.05
C GLY A 115 17.42 13.03 5.60
N HIS A 116 18.29 12.13 5.14
CA HIS A 116 18.18 11.52 3.82
C HIS A 116 16.91 10.67 3.67
N GLY A 117 16.59 9.88 4.71
CA GLY A 117 15.36 9.10 4.74
C GLY A 117 14.12 9.99 4.64
N ASN A 118 14.06 11.06 5.43
CA ASN A 118 12.96 12.04 5.39
C ASN A 118 12.83 12.73 4.02
N LEU A 119 13.93 13.07 3.35
CA LEU A 119 13.88 13.64 2.00
C LEU A 119 13.25 12.66 1.01
N ALA A 120 13.70 11.41 1.02
CA ALA A 120 13.17 10.37 0.13
C ALA A 120 11.71 10.06 0.45
N GLN A 121 11.34 10.03 1.73
CA GLN A 121 9.96 9.83 2.19
C GLN A 121 9.06 10.95 1.67
N ARG A 122 9.48 12.22 1.83
CA ARG A 122 8.71 13.37 1.34
C ARG A 122 8.48 13.32 -0.16
N ALA A 123 9.47 12.86 -0.93
CA ALA A 123 9.36 12.69 -2.38
C ALA A 123 8.34 11.61 -2.75
N LEU A 124 8.46 10.41 -2.18
CA LEU A 124 7.59 9.28 -2.53
C LEU A 124 6.16 9.44 -2.00
N LYS A 125 5.96 10.11 -0.86
CA LYS A 125 4.63 10.32 -0.27
C LYS A 125 3.66 11.03 -1.23
N GLN A 126 4.17 11.89 -2.12
CA GLN A 126 3.35 12.65 -3.08
C GLN A 126 2.70 11.77 -4.16
N VAL A 127 3.21 10.56 -4.39
CA VAL A 127 2.70 9.65 -5.44
C VAL A 127 2.03 8.41 -4.88
N LEU A 128 1.94 8.27 -3.55
CA LEU A 128 1.20 7.19 -2.93
C LEU A 128 -0.30 7.31 -3.26
N PRO A 129 -1.02 6.19 -3.36
CA PRO A 129 -2.46 6.20 -3.59
C PRO A 129 -3.18 6.84 -2.40
N SER A 130 -3.87 7.97 -2.63
CA SER A 130 -4.46 8.79 -1.56
C SER A 130 -5.75 8.22 -0.96
N ASP A 131 -6.54 7.48 -1.76
CA ASP A 131 -7.94 7.19 -1.38
C ASP A 131 -8.20 5.70 -1.11
N ASN A 132 -7.22 4.81 -1.34
CA ASN A 132 -7.48 3.37 -1.31
C ASN A 132 -6.27 2.50 -0.95
N ASN A 133 -5.32 3.03 -0.16
CA ASN A 133 -4.22 2.20 0.36
C ASN A 133 -4.61 1.59 1.71
N PRO A 134 -4.94 0.30 1.80
CA PRO A 134 -5.23 -0.33 3.09
C PRO A 134 -3.96 -0.64 3.90
N TYR A 135 -2.78 -0.40 3.33
CA TYR A 135 -1.51 -0.82 3.89
C TYR A 135 -0.77 0.31 4.59
N THR A 136 -0.22 0.00 5.76
CA THR A 136 0.97 0.70 6.24
C THR A 136 2.18 0.25 5.41
N ILE A 137 2.91 1.21 4.85
CA ILE A 137 4.06 0.94 3.99
C ILE A 137 5.34 1.29 4.74
N ARG A 138 6.25 0.34 4.82
CA ARG A 138 7.62 0.54 5.29
C ARG A 138 8.59 0.32 4.13
N ILE A 139 9.41 1.32 3.86
CA ILE A 139 10.55 1.22 2.95
C ILE A 139 11.83 1.17 3.79
N VAL A 140 12.74 0.24 3.47
CA VAL A 140 14.10 0.24 4.01
C VAL A 140 15.06 0.33 2.83
N SER A 141 15.93 1.34 2.85
CA SER A 141 16.99 1.53 1.86
C SER A 141 18.34 1.30 2.51
N ASP A 142 19.00 0.21 2.12
CA ASP A 142 20.36 -0.12 2.52
C ASP A 142 21.31 0.32 1.41
N ILE A 143 22.18 1.28 1.73
CA ILE A 143 23.18 1.77 0.78
C ILE A 143 24.36 0.81 0.76
N LEU A 144 24.60 0.19 -0.39
CA LEU A 144 25.66 -0.80 -0.56
C LEU A 144 26.96 -0.16 -1.08
N GLU A 145 26.82 0.91 -1.86
CA GLU A 145 27.93 1.71 -2.42
C GLU A 145 27.52 3.18 -2.44
N SER A 146 28.44 4.10 -2.20
CA SER A 146 28.14 5.53 -2.24
C SER A 146 29.31 6.38 -2.72
N ASN A 147 29.24 6.82 -3.96
CA ASN A 147 30.07 7.89 -4.50
C ASN A 147 29.24 9.05 -5.09
N GLY A 148 28.04 9.31 -4.56
CA GLY A 148 27.23 10.45 -4.94
C GLY A 148 25.75 10.25 -4.70
N SER A 149 25.16 11.14 -3.91
CA SER A 149 23.73 11.19 -3.53
C SER A 149 22.97 9.86 -3.53
N SER A 150 23.36 9.01 -2.58
CA SER A 150 22.62 7.80 -2.21
C SER A 150 21.16 8.08 -1.82
N SER A 151 20.83 9.27 -1.31
CA SER A 151 19.43 9.66 -1.03
C SER A 151 18.55 9.72 -2.28
N MET A 152 19.11 10.10 -3.44
CA MET A 152 18.39 10.07 -4.72
C MET A 152 18.29 8.66 -5.29
N ALA A 153 19.31 7.83 -5.08
CA ALA A 153 19.25 6.40 -5.38
C ALA A 153 18.14 5.71 -4.57
N THR A 154 17.97 6.07 -3.30
CA THR A 154 16.86 5.59 -2.46
C THR A 154 15.48 5.95 -3.02
N VAL A 155 15.30 7.15 -3.58
CA VAL A 155 14.02 7.52 -4.23
C VAL A 155 13.76 6.66 -5.45
N CYS A 156 14.75 6.48 -6.32
CA CYS A 156 14.62 5.65 -7.52
C CYS A 156 14.36 4.18 -7.17
N GLY A 157 15.16 3.60 -6.27
CA GLY A 157 14.97 2.23 -5.79
C GLY A 157 13.65 2.05 -5.02
N GLY A 158 13.24 3.03 -4.23
CA GLY A 158 11.96 3.04 -3.52
C GLY A 158 10.76 3.04 -4.47
N THR A 159 10.80 3.85 -5.54
CA THR A 159 9.79 3.80 -6.60
C THR A 159 9.68 2.40 -7.21
N LEU A 160 10.81 1.81 -7.61
CA LEU A 160 10.83 0.47 -8.21
C LEU A 160 10.34 -0.61 -7.24
N ALA A 161 10.78 -0.56 -5.98
CA ALA A 161 10.38 -1.53 -4.96
C ALA A 161 8.89 -1.42 -4.60
N LEU A 162 8.31 -0.20 -4.59
CA LEU A 162 6.86 0.01 -4.41
C LEU A 162 6.07 -0.60 -5.56
N MET A 163 6.52 -0.35 -6.80
CA MET A 163 5.91 -0.91 -8.01
C MET A 163 6.02 -2.43 -8.04
N ASP A 164 7.18 -2.97 -7.66
CA ASP A 164 7.42 -4.42 -7.53
C ASP A 164 6.56 -5.06 -6.44
N ALA A 165 6.27 -4.33 -5.36
CA ALA A 165 5.33 -4.78 -4.33
C ALA A 165 3.86 -4.79 -4.78
N GLY A 166 3.54 -4.22 -5.95
CA GLY A 166 2.17 -4.07 -6.45
C GLY A 166 1.45 -2.83 -5.90
N VAL A 167 2.15 -1.93 -5.20
CA VAL A 167 1.56 -0.67 -4.74
C VAL A 167 1.24 0.21 -5.94
N LYS A 168 -0.03 0.58 -6.07
CA LYS A 168 -0.54 1.40 -7.19
C LYS A 168 -0.19 2.87 -7.01
N ILE A 169 1.10 3.19 -7.08
CA ILE A 169 1.56 4.58 -7.09
C ILE A 169 1.01 5.30 -8.33
N ASN A 170 0.69 6.58 -8.20
CA ASN A 170 0.11 7.36 -9.28
C ASN A 170 1.04 7.44 -10.49
N LYS A 171 2.32 7.75 -10.24
CA LYS A 171 3.38 7.90 -11.26
C LYS A 171 4.76 7.58 -10.66
N PRO A 172 5.69 6.98 -11.44
CA PRO A 172 7.06 6.76 -11.00
C PRO A 172 7.79 8.08 -10.68
N VAL A 173 8.60 8.07 -9.63
CA VAL A 173 9.42 9.21 -9.19
C VAL A 173 10.90 8.86 -9.30
N ALA A 174 11.70 9.76 -9.86
CA ALA A 174 13.16 9.67 -9.83
C ALA A 174 13.76 10.87 -9.12
N GLY A 175 15.00 10.70 -8.66
CA GLY A 175 15.81 11.74 -8.03
C GLY A 175 17.14 11.95 -8.74
N ILE A 176 17.57 13.21 -8.82
CA ILE A 176 18.91 13.59 -9.27
C ILE A 176 19.55 14.56 -8.28
N ALA A 177 20.86 14.44 -8.11
CA ALA A 177 21.66 15.42 -7.37
C ALA A 177 22.44 16.28 -8.35
N MET A 178 22.44 17.56 -8.07
CA MET A 178 22.98 18.59 -8.91
C MET A 178 23.97 19.41 -8.10
N GLY A 179 25.02 19.88 -8.75
CA GLY A 179 25.99 20.78 -8.16
C GLY A 179 26.13 22.06 -8.95
N LEU A 180 26.67 23.07 -8.31
CA LEU A 180 27.05 24.31 -8.96
C LEU A 180 28.44 24.72 -8.46
N ILE A 181 29.28 25.10 -9.42
CA ILE A 181 30.56 25.74 -9.16
C ILE A 181 30.50 27.13 -9.79
N THR A 182 30.79 28.15 -8.99
CA THR A 182 30.84 29.56 -9.37
C THR A 182 32.23 30.10 -9.11
N ASP A 183 32.75 30.91 -10.01
CA ASP A 183 33.91 31.73 -9.71
C ASP A 183 33.48 32.95 -8.88
N GLN A 184 34.24 33.31 -7.84
CA GLN A 184 33.95 34.51 -7.05
C GLN A 184 34.47 35.78 -7.73
N ASP A 185 35.49 35.65 -8.58
CA ASP A 185 36.16 36.75 -9.25
C ASP A 185 35.69 36.94 -10.70
N SER A 186 34.75 36.10 -11.19
CA SER A 186 34.19 36.21 -12.54
C SER A 186 32.75 35.71 -12.65
N ASP A 187 32.05 36.05 -13.73
CA ASP A 187 30.68 35.58 -14.01
C ASP A 187 30.61 34.10 -14.48
N LYS A 188 31.71 33.34 -14.36
CA LYS A 188 31.75 31.94 -14.82
C LYS A 188 31.07 31.02 -13.82
N TYR A 189 30.24 30.12 -14.33
CA TYR A 189 29.65 29.04 -13.56
C TYR A 189 29.53 27.75 -14.36
N ALA A 190 29.38 26.64 -13.63
CA ALA A 190 29.15 25.30 -14.17
C ALA A 190 28.09 24.56 -13.34
N VAL A 191 26.99 24.19 -13.99
CA VAL A 191 25.95 23.32 -13.40
C VAL A 191 26.31 21.86 -13.69
N LEU A 192 26.41 21.05 -12.65
CA LEU A 192 26.79 19.64 -12.72
C LEU A 192 25.58 18.73 -12.50
N SER A 193 25.33 17.82 -13.42
CA SER A 193 24.35 16.73 -13.30
C SER A 193 24.97 15.51 -12.64
N ASP A 194 24.23 14.89 -11.72
CA ASP A 194 24.62 13.64 -11.06
C ASP A 194 26.03 13.73 -10.47
N ILE A 195 26.16 14.59 -9.47
CA ILE A 195 27.43 14.90 -8.82
C ILE A 195 28.03 13.71 -8.05
N LEU A 196 29.35 13.66 -8.06
CA LEU A 196 30.17 12.79 -7.22
C LEU A 196 30.27 13.33 -5.79
N GLY A 197 30.75 12.50 -4.86
CA GLY A 197 31.02 12.94 -3.48
C GLY A 197 32.04 14.09 -3.43
N ASP A 198 33.10 14.02 -4.24
CA ASP A 198 34.12 15.07 -4.33
C ASP A 198 33.55 16.37 -4.90
N GLU A 199 32.69 16.30 -5.91
CA GLU A 199 32.07 17.47 -6.54
C GLU A 199 31.10 18.19 -5.60
N ASP A 200 30.42 17.46 -4.70
CA ASP A 200 29.62 18.03 -3.60
C ASP A 200 30.52 18.78 -2.61
N HIS A 201 31.61 18.13 -2.17
CA HIS A 201 32.54 18.72 -1.20
C HIS A 201 33.20 20.00 -1.71
N LEU A 202 33.55 20.03 -3.00
CA LEU A 202 34.26 21.13 -3.65
C LEU A 202 33.33 22.22 -4.25
N GLY A 203 32.04 21.89 -4.43
CA GLY A 203 31.03 22.77 -5.01
C GLY A 203 30.50 23.85 -4.07
N ASP A 204 29.90 24.88 -4.66
CA ASP A 204 29.35 26.05 -3.97
C ASP A 204 27.88 25.89 -3.60
N MET A 205 27.20 24.94 -4.24
CA MET A 205 25.84 24.55 -3.93
C MET A 205 25.64 23.09 -4.35
N ASP A 206 24.94 22.35 -3.51
CA ASP A 206 24.35 21.07 -3.85
C ASP A 206 22.83 21.15 -3.74
N PHE A 207 22.12 20.60 -4.72
CA PHE A 207 20.69 20.48 -4.64
C PHE A 207 20.17 19.18 -5.22
N LYS A 208 19.12 18.67 -4.58
CA LYS A 208 18.54 17.37 -4.84
C LYS A 208 17.12 17.58 -5.30
N VAL A 209 16.82 17.16 -6.52
CA VAL A 209 15.51 17.33 -7.13
C VAL A 209 14.89 15.98 -7.40
N THR A 210 13.69 15.78 -6.88
CA THR A 210 12.89 14.57 -7.10
C THR A 210 11.59 14.93 -7.81
N GLY A 211 11.05 14.01 -8.58
CA GLY A 211 9.81 14.28 -9.29
C GLY A 211 9.38 13.20 -10.26
N THR A 212 8.19 13.39 -10.78
CA THR A 212 7.64 12.61 -11.88
C THR A 212 7.97 13.30 -13.20
N LYS A 213 7.43 12.77 -14.30
CA LYS A 213 7.44 13.45 -15.61
C LYS A 213 6.68 14.77 -15.62
N ASP A 214 5.70 14.96 -14.73
CA ASP A 214 4.79 16.11 -14.75
C ASP A 214 5.19 17.22 -13.77
N GLY A 215 6.05 16.93 -12.79
CA GLY A 215 6.41 17.92 -11.79
C GLY A 215 7.40 17.42 -10.75
N ILE A 216 7.78 18.34 -9.85
CA ILE A 216 8.69 18.11 -8.74
C ILE A 216 7.88 17.62 -7.53
N THR A 217 8.35 16.57 -6.87
CA THR A 217 7.73 16.03 -5.63
C THR A 217 8.42 16.54 -4.37
N ALA A 218 9.74 16.73 -4.43
CA ALA A 218 10.53 17.35 -3.37
C ALA A 218 11.80 17.97 -3.94
N CYS A 219 12.25 19.05 -3.32
CA CYS A 219 13.50 19.73 -3.60
C CYS A 219 14.22 20.03 -2.28
N GLN A 220 15.51 19.80 -2.22
CA GLN A 220 16.40 20.23 -1.14
C GLN A 220 17.56 21.00 -1.77
N MET A 221 17.89 22.16 -1.23
CA MET A 221 18.98 23.01 -1.71
C MET A 221 19.83 23.43 -0.52
N ASP A 222 21.13 23.16 -0.59
CA ASP A 222 22.12 23.58 0.38
C ASP A 222 23.11 24.51 -0.35
N ILE A 223 23.05 25.81 -0.03
CA ILE A 223 23.84 26.86 -0.69
C ILE A 223 24.96 27.29 0.27
N LYS A 224 26.21 27.28 -0.21
CA LYS A 224 27.41 27.65 0.56
C LYS A 224 27.92 29.08 0.24
N VAL A 225 27.23 29.80 -0.64
CA VAL A 225 27.55 31.16 -1.10
C VAL A 225 26.41 32.14 -0.81
N ASP A 226 26.71 33.45 -0.80
CA ASP A 226 25.77 34.49 -0.36
C ASP A 226 24.53 34.67 -1.25
N GLY A 227 24.57 34.19 -2.50
CA GLY A 227 23.42 34.22 -3.39
C GLY A 227 23.71 33.68 -4.79
N LEU A 228 22.64 33.38 -5.52
CA LEU A 228 22.69 32.88 -6.90
C LEU A 228 21.77 33.70 -7.81
N PRO A 229 22.21 34.06 -9.02
CA PRO A 229 21.35 34.71 -9.99
C PRO A 229 20.15 33.81 -10.34
N TYR A 230 18.97 34.42 -10.48
CA TYR A 230 17.74 33.69 -10.83
C TYR A 230 17.88 32.86 -12.11
N GLN A 231 18.58 33.38 -13.11
CA GLN A 231 18.80 32.68 -14.39
C GLN A 231 19.59 31.38 -14.22
N VAL A 232 20.62 31.39 -13.36
CA VAL A 232 21.42 30.19 -13.04
C VAL A 232 20.55 29.13 -12.38
N LEU A 233 19.66 29.54 -11.47
CA LEU A 233 18.73 28.61 -10.84
C LEU A 233 17.75 27.98 -11.84
N VAL A 234 17.23 28.76 -12.80
CA VAL A 234 16.32 28.26 -13.84
C VAL A 234 17.03 27.24 -14.73
N GLU A 235 18.25 27.54 -15.18
CA GLU A 235 19.06 26.60 -15.96
C GLU A 235 19.35 25.32 -15.17
N ALA A 236 19.72 25.46 -13.90
CA ALA A 236 20.03 24.34 -13.03
C ALA A 236 18.83 23.41 -12.82
N LEU A 237 17.63 23.97 -12.65
CA LEU A 237 16.38 23.21 -12.53
C LEU A 237 15.97 22.55 -13.85
N GLU A 238 16.18 23.18 -14.99
CA GLU A 238 15.90 22.58 -16.30
C GLU A 238 16.87 21.42 -16.58
N GLN A 239 18.16 21.58 -16.31
CA GLN A 239 19.15 20.51 -16.42
C GLN A 239 18.81 19.35 -15.47
N ALA A 240 18.36 19.65 -14.24
CA ALA A 240 17.86 18.65 -13.31
C ALA A 240 16.62 17.91 -13.83
N ARG A 241 15.70 18.62 -14.49
CA ARG A 241 14.51 18.03 -15.11
C ARG A 241 14.90 17.05 -16.22
N GLN A 242 15.79 17.44 -17.12
CA GLN A 242 16.29 16.58 -18.20
C GLN A 242 16.95 15.33 -17.62
N GLY A 243 17.81 15.52 -16.62
CA GLY A 243 18.49 14.41 -15.99
C GLY A 243 17.53 13.45 -15.26
N ARG A 244 16.52 13.98 -14.58
CA ARG A 244 15.48 13.17 -13.94
C ARG A 244 14.67 12.36 -14.96
N LEU A 245 14.31 12.96 -16.10
CA LEU A 245 13.60 12.25 -17.16
C LEU A 245 14.45 11.13 -17.78
N PHE A 246 15.75 11.35 -17.95
CA PHE A 246 16.67 10.28 -18.37
C PHE A 246 16.66 9.12 -17.37
N ILE A 247 16.80 9.41 -16.06
CA ILE A 247 16.78 8.38 -15.01
C ILE A 247 15.45 7.62 -15.00
N LEU A 248 14.32 8.32 -15.14
CA LEU A 248 13.01 7.67 -15.27
C LEU A 248 12.94 6.74 -16.47
N GLY A 249 13.52 7.14 -17.61
CA GLY A 249 13.62 6.30 -18.80
C GLY A 249 14.42 5.02 -18.56
N GLU A 250 15.54 5.10 -17.84
CA GLU A 250 16.34 3.92 -17.46
C GLU A 250 15.58 3.02 -16.48
N MET A 251 14.92 3.58 -15.47
CA MET A 251 14.09 2.83 -14.52
C MET A 251 12.95 2.07 -15.21
N ALA A 252 12.30 2.70 -16.19
CA ALA A 252 11.19 2.10 -16.93
C ALA A 252 11.61 0.86 -17.74
N LYS A 253 12.90 0.67 -18.03
CA LYS A 253 13.41 -0.56 -18.66
C LYS A 253 13.36 -1.77 -17.72
N ALA A 254 13.45 -1.54 -16.40
CA ALA A 254 13.35 -2.60 -15.40
C ALA A 254 11.88 -2.86 -15.01
N LEU A 255 11.11 -1.80 -14.76
CA LEU A 255 9.68 -1.89 -14.47
C LEU A 255 8.98 -0.58 -14.82
N ASP A 256 8.07 -0.61 -15.80
CA ASP A 256 7.39 0.57 -16.34
C ASP A 256 6.12 0.94 -15.55
N LYS A 257 5.37 -0.06 -15.09
CA LYS A 257 4.13 0.07 -14.31
C LYS A 257 4.18 -0.79 -13.05
N PRO A 258 3.44 -0.43 -11.97
CA PRO A 258 3.27 -1.31 -10.83
C PRO A 258 2.79 -2.69 -11.27
N ARG A 259 3.26 -3.76 -10.61
CA ARG A 259 2.76 -5.12 -10.87
C ARG A 259 1.24 -5.15 -10.77
N ASP A 260 0.59 -5.89 -11.67
CA ASP A 260 -0.88 -5.91 -11.76
C ASP A 260 -1.51 -6.45 -10.47
N ASP A 261 -0.85 -7.38 -9.79
CA ASP A 261 -1.25 -7.91 -8.49
C ASP A 261 -0.10 -7.85 -7.45
N TYR A 262 -0.43 -7.94 -6.17
CA TYR A 262 0.55 -8.04 -5.08
C TYR A 262 1.20 -9.44 -5.06
N LYS A 263 2.41 -9.57 -4.51
CA LYS A 263 3.07 -10.87 -4.35
C LYS A 263 2.36 -11.76 -3.32
N ASP A 264 2.62 -13.07 -3.37
CA ASP A 264 1.95 -14.07 -2.52
C ASP A 264 2.16 -13.84 -1.02
N PHE A 265 3.34 -13.35 -0.62
CA PHE A 265 3.64 -13.08 0.80
C PHE A 265 3.02 -11.78 1.31
N VAL A 266 2.45 -10.96 0.44
CA VAL A 266 1.80 -9.71 0.84
C VAL A 266 0.48 -10.03 1.52
N PRO A 267 0.25 -9.54 2.76
CA PRO A 267 -1.06 -9.67 3.39
C PRO A 267 -2.10 -9.01 2.49
N ARG A 268 -3.12 -9.75 2.08
CA ARG A 268 -4.23 -9.19 1.31
C ARG A 268 -5.18 -8.49 2.27
N VAL A 269 -5.69 -7.32 1.89
CA VAL A 269 -6.75 -6.64 2.61
C VAL A 269 -7.94 -6.52 1.68
N GLU A 270 -9.07 -7.06 2.10
CA GLU A 270 -10.31 -6.91 1.38
C GLU A 270 -11.34 -6.22 2.26
N LYS A 271 -11.97 -5.19 1.69
CA LYS A 271 -13.04 -4.45 2.35
C LYS A 271 -14.39 -5.03 1.94
N MET A 272 -15.31 -5.15 2.88
CA MET A 272 -16.72 -5.41 2.62
C MET A 272 -17.59 -4.47 3.43
N MET A 273 -18.70 -4.05 2.84
CA MET A 273 -19.69 -3.19 3.51
C MET A 273 -20.85 -4.06 4.01
N ILE A 274 -21.28 -3.80 5.24
CA ILE A 274 -22.46 -4.42 5.86
C ILE A 274 -23.37 -3.35 6.45
N ASP A 275 -24.67 -3.63 6.50
CA ASP A 275 -25.61 -2.74 7.20
C ASP A 275 -25.32 -2.72 8.71
N LYS A 276 -25.55 -1.57 9.34
CA LYS A 276 -25.29 -1.35 10.78
C LYS A 276 -25.96 -2.39 11.69
N GLU A 277 -27.12 -2.91 11.28
CA GLU A 277 -27.87 -3.92 12.02
C GLU A 277 -27.11 -5.24 12.17
N PHE A 278 -26.23 -5.58 11.23
CA PHE A 278 -25.48 -6.84 11.24
C PHE A 278 -24.14 -6.74 11.98
N ILE A 279 -23.66 -5.54 12.31
CA ILE A 279 -22.38 -5.34 13.01
C ILE A 279 -22.38 -6.10 14.35
N GLY A 280 -23.46 -5.96 15.12
CA GLY A 280 -23.60 -6.67 16.39
C GLY A 280 -23.63 -8.19 16.25
N ALA A 281 -24.18 -8.71 15.15
CA ALA A 281 -24.22 -10.15 14.87
C ALA A 281 -22.84 -10.71 14.48
N VAL A 282 -22.06 -9.95 13.70
CA VAL A 282 -20.71 -10.33 13.29
C VAL A 282 -19.71 -10.29 14.46
N ILE A 283 -19.82 -9.28 15.33
CA ILE A 283 -18.98 -9.20 16.55
C ILE A 283 -19.39 -10.29 17.55
N GLY A 284 -20.70 -10.48 17.75
CA GLY A 284 -21.26 -11.38 18.74
C GLY A 284 -21.08 -10.91 20.19
N PRO A 285 -21.67 -11.61 21.18
CA PRO A 285 -21.57 -11.23 22.59
C PRO A 285 -20.12 -11.27 23.07
N GLY A 286 -19.59 -10.11 23.48
CA GLY A 286 -18.20 -9.97 23.95
C GLY A 286 -17.13 -10.16 22.89
N GLY A 287 -17.48 -10.09 21.59
CA GLY A 287 -16.52 -10.32 20.49
C GLY A 287 -16.25 -11.80 20.20
N LYS A 288 -17.04 -12.72 20.76
CA LYS A 288 -16.78 -14.16 20.63
C LYS A 288 -16.82 -14.65 19.17
N VAL A 289 -17.78 -14.18 18.38
CA VAL A 289 -17.99 -14.64 16.99
C VAL A 289 -16.85 -14.16 16.10
N ILE A 290 -16.48 -12.88 16.19
CA ILE A 290 -15.35 -12.34 15.43
C ILE A 290 -14.01 -12.97 15.85
N GLN A 291 -13.83 -13.32 17.12
CA GLN A 291 -12.64 -14.06 17.58
C GLN A 291 -12.59 -15.49 17.04
N GLU A 292 -13.74 -16.17 16.98
CA GLU A 292 -13.87 -17.52 16.42
C GLU A 292 -13.55 -17.54 14.92
N ILE A 293 -14.12 -16.60 14.15
CA ILE A 293 -13.82 -16.45 12.72
C ILE A 293 -12.32 -16.22 12.51
N GLN A 294 -11.72 -15.29 13.26
CA GLN A 294 -10.28 -14.99 13.16
C GLN A 294 -9.41 -16.20 13.54
N ALA A 295 -9.78 -16.94 14.58
CA ALA A 295 -9.03 -18.11 15.03
C ALA A 295 -9.07 -19.27 14.02
N GLU A 296 -10.24 -19.52 13.39
CA GLU A 296 -10.40 -20.64 12.46
C GLU A 296 -9.86 -20.32 11.06
N THR A 297 -10.02 -19.07 10.60
CA THR A 297 -9.55 -18.65 9.28
C THR A 297 -8.10 -18.15 9.27
N GLY A 298 -7.54 -17.82 10.43
CA GLY A 298 -6.23 -17.18 10.57
C GLY A 298 -6.20 -15.77 9.97
N THR A 299 -7.36 -15.09 9.94
CA THR A 299 -7.50 -13.72 9.44
C THR A 299 -7.47 -12.72 10.59
N ASN A 300 -7.15 -11.46 10.29
CA ASN A 300 -7.35 -10.33 11.18
C ASN A 300 -8.49 -9.49 10.62
N ILE A 301 -9.54 -9.30 11.41
CA ILE A 301 -10.76 -8.62 11.00
C ILE A 301 -10.93 -7.36 11.83
N ASN A 302 -10.93 -6.21 11.18
CA ASN A 302 -11.23 -4.93 11.79
C ASN A 302 -12.60 -4.43 11.29
N ILE A 303 -13.40 -3.84 12.18
CA ILE A 303 -14.71 -3.30 11.84
C ILE A 303 -14.74 -1.83 12.23
N GLU A 304 -14.95 -0.96 11.25
CA GLU A 304 -15.13 0.48 11.44
C GLU A 304 -16.58 0.87 11.13
N GLU A 305 -17.21 1.66 12.00
CA GLU A 305 -18.56 2.18 11.77
C GLU A 305 -18.49 3.51 11.02
N GLU A 306 -18.92 3.52 9.75
CA GLU A 306 -19.06 4.74 8.94
C GLU A 306 -20.53 5.05 8.66
N GLY A 307 -21.13 5.88 9.53
CA GLY A 307 -22.51 6.35 9.36
C GLY A 307 -23.55 5.24 9.44
N ALA A 308 -24.14 4.89 8.30
CA ALA A 308 -25.18 3.86 8.17
C ALA A 308 -24.64 2.45 7.85
N PHE A 309 -23.34 2.34 7.53
CA PHE A 309 -22.69 1.08 7.15
C PHE A 309 -21.51 0.76 8.07
N GLY A 310 -21.25 -0.53 8.28
CA GLY A 310 -20.01 -1.03 8.85
C GLY A 310 -19.06 -1.45 7.75
N ILE A 311 -17.84 -0.95 7.77
CA ILE A 311 -16.76 -1.38 6.87
C ILE A 311 -15.95 -2.44 7.60
N ILE A 312 -16.00 -3.67 7.09
CA ILE A 312 -15.19 -4.78 7.59
C ILE A 312 -13.96 -4.87 6.70
N GLU A 313 -12.78 -4.72 7.31
CA GLU A 313 -11.49 -4.95 6.68
C GLU A 313 -10.98 -6.34 7.09
N ILE A 314 -10.93 -7.28 6.15
CA ILE A 314 -10.43 -8.64 6.37
C ILE A 314 -9.02 -8.74 5.83
N MET A 315 -8.09 -9.18 6.66
CA MET A 315 -6.68 -9.26 6.34
C MET A 315 -6.12 -10.66 6.53
N SER A 316 -5.40 -11.19 5.54
CA SER A 316 -4.66 -12.45 5.65
C SER A 316 -3.56 -12.56 4.60
N PRO A 317 -2.44 -13.25 4.87
CA PRO A 317 -1.46 -13.60 3.85
C PRO A 317 -2.02 -14.56 2.78
N SER A 318 -3.08 -15.31 3.07
CA SER A 318 -3.68 -16.26 2.12
C SER A 318 -5.01 -15.77 1.59
N LYS A 319 -5.17 -15.76 0.25
CA LYS A 319 -6.44 -15.44 -0.41
C LYS A 319 -7.56 -16.39 0.01
N ASP A 320 -7.26 -17.69 0.12
CA ASP A 320 -8.23 -18.71 0.53
C ASP A 320 -8.77 -18.47 1.94
N SER A 321 -7.91 -17.98 2.85
CA SER A 321 -8.33 -17.62 4.21
C SER A 321 -9.29 -16.43 4.21
N ILE A 322 -9.07 -15.44 3.34
CA ILE A 322 -9.98 -14.30 3.21
C ILE A 322 -11.31 -14.72 2.62
N GLU A 323 -11.32 -15.55 1.58
CA GLU A 323 -12.57 -16.04 0.98
C GLU A 323 -13.42 -16.82 2.00
N LYS A 324 -12.80 -17.68 2.81
CA LYS A 324 -13.49 -18.38 3.91
C LYS A 324 -14.08 -17.43 4.94
N ALA A 325 -13.32 -16.41 5.37
CA ALA A 325 -13.82 -15.40 6.30
C ALA A 325 -14.95 -14.58 5.69
N LYS A 326 -14.83 -14.17 4.43
CA LYS A 326 -15.88 -13.46 3.69
C LYS A 326 -17.15 -14.29 3.58
N ASP A 327 -17.05 -15.56 3.23
CA ASP A 327 -18.22 -16.42 3.06
C ASP A 327 -18.93 -16.68 4.40
N TRP A 328 -18.16 -16.77 5.48
CA TRP A 328 -18.74 -16.86 6.82
C TRP A 328 -19.49 -15.57 7.20
N ILE A 329 -18.85 -14.41 7.02
CA ILE A 329 -19.50 -13.12 7.33
C ILE A 329 -20.72 -12.90 6.44
N LYS A 330 -20.65 -13.23 5.14
CA LYS A 330 -21.81 -13.23 4.24
C LYS A 330 -22.91 -14.17 4.72
N GLY A 331 -22.57 -15.34 5.26
CA GLY A 331 -23.56 -16.25 5.85
C GLY A 331 -24.32 -15.62 7.02
N ILE A 332 -23.64 -14.81 7.84
CA ILE A 332 -24.24 -14.09 8.98
C ILE A 332 -25.07 -12.89 8.49
N THR A 333 -24.58 -12.15 7.49
CA THR A 333 -25.20 -10.92 7.00
C THR A 333 -26.25 -11.16 5.91
N ALA A 334 -26.33 -12.37 5.35
CA ALA A 334 -27.28 -12.71 4.29
C ALA A 334 -28.71 -12.40 4.73
N MET A 335 -29.33 -11.42 4.07
CA MET A 335 -30.76 -11.19 4.18
C MET A 335 -31.48 -12.13 3.20
N PRO A 336 -32.44 -12.93 3.67
CA PRO A 336 -33.20 -13.77 2.76
C PRO A 336 -34.10 -12.89 1.88
N GLU A 337 -33.96 -13.03 0.57
CA GLU A 337 -34.69 -12.29 -0.43
C GLU A 337 -36.12 -12.80 -0.58
N LEU A 338 -37.05 -11.84 -0.72
CA LEU A 338 -38.47 -12.11 -0.84
C LEU A 338 -38.74 -12.81 -2.18
N ASN A 339 -39.39 -13.98 -2.13
CA ASN A 339 -39.63 -14.91 -3.24
C ASN A 339 -38.47 -15.82 -3.67
N GLU A 340 -37.35 -15.85 -2.95
CA GLU A 340 -36.30 -16.85 -3.21
C GLU A 340 -36.66 -18.22 -2.61
N VAL A 341 -36.16 -19.30 -3.22
CA VAL A 341 -36.37 -20.68 -2.79
C VAL A 341 -35.14 -21.17 -2.05
N TYR A 342 -35.32 -21.51 -0.79
CA TYR A 342 -34.27 -21.98 0.09
C TYR A 342 -34.43 -23.46 0.43
N LEU A 343 -33.31 -24.15 0.65
CA LEU A 343 -33.27 -25.50 1.18
C LEU A 343 -33.02 -25.40 2.70
N GLY A 344 -34.10 -25.41 3.48
CA GLY A 344 -34.02 -25.22 4.93
C GLY A 344 -34.11 -26.53 5.71
N THR A 345 -33.64 -26.53 6.96
CA THR A 345 -33.69 -27.69 7.87
C THR A 345 -34.71 -27.45 8.98
N VAL A 346 -35.58 -28.42 9.25
CA VAL A 346 -36.61 -28.31 10.31
C VAL A 346 -35.94 -28.38 11.68
N LYS A 347 -35.98 -27.28 12.46
CA LYS A 347 -35.43 -27.23 13.83
C LYS A 347 -36.43 -27.66 14.88
N SER A 348 -37.68 -27.21 14.77
CA SER A 348 -38.72 -27.52 15.73
C SER A 348 -40.10 -27.49 15.08
N ILE A 349 -40.99 -28.34 15.61
CA ILE A 349 -42.37 -28.44 15.15
C ILE A 349 -43.27 -27.92 16.26
N VAL A 350 -44.27 -27.12 15.90
CA VAL A 350 -45.29 -26.59 16.80
C VAL A 350 -46.67 -26.92 16.23
N PRO A 351 -47.74 -26.92 17.04
CA PRO A 351 -49.07 -27.33 16.58
C PRO A 351 -49.62 -26.54 15.38
N PHE A 352 -49.13 -25.31 15.15
CA PHE A 352 -49.56 -24.42 14.07
C PHE A 352 -48.55 -24.30 12.91
N GLY A 353 -47.43 -25.04 12.93
CA GLY A 353 -46.42 -24.97 11.87
C GLY A 353 -45.07 -25.59 12.23
N ALA A 354 -44.06 -25.35 11.41
CA ALA A 354 -42.68 -25.77 11.65
C ALA A 354 -41.72 -24.59 11.55
N PHE A 355 -40.74 -24.53 12.44
CA PHE A 355 -39.62 -23.60 12.34
C PHE A 355 -38.53 -24.24 11.49
N ILE A 356 -38.21 -23.59 10.37
CA ILE A 356 -37.24 -24.05 9.40
C ILE A 356 -36.11 -23.04 9.36
N GLU A 357 -34.90 -23.50 9.66
CA GLU A 357 -33.69 -22.71 9.49
C GLU A 357 -33.33 -22.65 8.01
N ILE A 358 -33.31 -21.44 7.45
CA ILE A 358 -33.03 -21.19 6.03
C ILE A 358 -31.60 -20.72 5.83
N LEU A 359 -31.15 -19.84 6.74
CA LEU A 359 -29.78 -19.34 6.81
C LEU A 359 -29.31 -19.49 8.26
N PRO A 360 -27.99 -19.58 8.50
CA PRO A 360 -27.44 -19.71 9.85
C PRO A 360 -27.99 -18.63 10.79
N GLY A 361 -28.75 -19.04 11.81
CA GLY A 361 -29.35 -18.11 12.79
C GLY A 361 -30.62 -17.37 12.34
N LYS A 362 -31.15 -17.66 11.14
CA LYS A 362 -32.44 -17.13 10.64
C LYS A 362 -33.45 -18.24 10.45
N ASP A 363 -34.36 -18.33 11.41
CA ASP A 363 -35.47 -19.27 11.39
C ASP A 363 -36.72 -18.62 10.76
N GLY A 364 -37.37 -19.32 9.85
CA GLY A 364 -38.67 -18.94 9.30
C GLY A 364 -39.77 -19.89 9.75
N LEU A 365 -40.99 -19.35 9.86
CA LEU A 365 -42.17 -20.11 10.21
C LEU A 365 -42.87 -20.60 8.93
N LEU A 366 -42.95 -21.92 8.78
CA LEU A 366 -43.82 -22.58 7.81
C LEU A 366 -45.16 -22.88 8.48
N HIS A 367 -46.19 -22.11 8.17
CA HIS A 367 -47.53 -22.30 8.74
C HIS A 367 -48.21 -23.56 8.16
N ILE A 368 -49.04 -24.25 8.95
CA ILE A 368 -49.71 -25.51 8.53
C ILE A 368 -50.49 -25.39 7.21
N SER A 369 -51.05 -24.21 6.93
CA SER A 369 -51.81 -23.94 5.69
C SER A 369 -50.94 -23.78 4.43
N GLU A 370 -49.64 -23.62 4.60
CA GLU A 370 -48.65 -23.36 3.55
C GLU A 370 -47.73 -24.57 3.29
N ILE A 371 -48.01 -25.72 3.92
CA ILE A 371 -47.24 -26.97 3.76
C ILE A 371 -47.62 -27.71 2.47
N ASP A 372 -48.92 -27.90 2.21
CA ASP A 372 -49.43 -28.65 1.05
C ASP A 372 -50.84 -28.15 0.65
N TRP A 373 -51.32 -28.50 -0.54
CA TRP A 373 -52.67 -28.22 -1.02
C TRP A 373 -53.75 -29.10 -0.37
N LYS A 374 -53.35 -30.23 0.21
CA LYS A 374 -54.23 -31.12 0.99
C LYS A 374 -54.41 -30.59 2.40
N ARG A 375 -55.58 -30.82 3.01
CA ARG A 375 -55.82 -30.46 4.41
C ARG A 375 -55.03 -31.41 5.31
N ILE A 376 -54.03 -30.86 5.99
CA ILE A 376 -53.19 -31.58 6.95
C ILE A 376 -53.75 -31.29 8.35
N GLU A 377 -54.04 -32.32 9.12
CA GLU A 377 -54.55 -32.19 10.49
C GLU A 377 -53.41 -32.02 11.50
N ASN A 378 -52.28 -32.75 11.34
CA ASN A 378 -51.10 -32.62 12.18
C ASN A 378 -49.82 -32.37 11.34
N VAL A 379 -49.00 -31.40 11.76
CA VAL A 379 -47.72 -31.07 11.10
C VAL A 379 -46.72 -32.22 11.21
N GLU A 380 -46.79 -32.99 12.30
CA GLU A 380 -45.91 -34.12 12.62
C GLU A 380 -46.03 -35.28 11.62
N ASP A 381 -47.13 -35.38 10.89
CA ASP A 381 -47.36 -36.43 9.89
C ASP A 381 -46.58 -36.19 8.58
N VAL A 382 -46.12 -34.95 8.36
CA VAL A 382 -45.56 -34.51 7.07
C VAL A 382 -44.11 -34.01 7.18
N LEU A 383 -43.69 -33.60 8.37
CA LEU A 383 -42.37 -33.04 8.62
C LEU A 383 -41.78 -33.67 9.87
N GLN A 384 -40.52 -34.12 9.80
CA GLN A 384 -39.76 -34.53 10.98
C GLN A 384 -38.68 -33.50 11.32
N VAL A 385 -38.33 -33.41 12.61
CA VAL A 385 -37.20 -32.58 13.06
C VAL A 385 -35.93 -33.11 12.41
N GLY A 386 -35.19 -32.23 11.73
CA GLY A 386 -33.99 -32.58 10.97
C GLY A 386 -34.21 -32.74 9.46
N ASP A 387 -35.44 -32.72 8.97
CA ASP A 387 -35.71 -32.84 7.53
C ASP A 387 -35.25 -31.62 6.74
N LYS A 388 -34.68 -31.86 5.55
CA LYS A 388 -34.33 -30.82 4.58
C LYS A 388 -35.49 -30.60 3.61
N VAL A 389 -36.07 -29.40 3.63
CA VAL A 389 -37.28 -29.05 2.87
C VAL A 389 -37.04 -27.81 2.01
N LYS A 390 -37.46 -27.86 0.74
CA LYS A 390 -37.47 -26.68 -0.13
C LYS A 390 -38.66 -25.79 0.21
N VAL A 391 -38.38 -24.53 0.56
CA VAL A 391 -39.39 -23.55 0.99
C VAL A 391 -39.11 -22.20 0.35
N LYS A 392 -40.17 -21.49 -0.03
CA LYS A 392 -40.09 -20.14 -0.61
C LYS A 392 -40.41 -19.10 0.45
N LEU A 393 -39.63 -18.02 0.54
CA LEU A 393 -39.94 -16.89 1.41
C LEU A 393 -41.08 -16.06 0.79
N ILE A 394 -42.26 -16.05 1.41
CA ILE A 394 -43.43 -15.30 0.91
C ILE A 394 -43.46 -13.87 1.46
N GLY A 395 -42.91 -13.64 2.64
CA GLY A 395 -42.89 -12.31 3.22
C GLY A 395 -42.27 -12.28 4.60
N ILE A 396 -42.07 -11.07 5.10
CA ILE A 396 -41.52 -10.80 6.43
C ILE A 396 -42.64 -10.21 7.27
N ASP A 397 -42.92 -10.78 8.45
CA ASP A 397 -43.98 -10.29 9.32
C ASP A 397 -43.57 -8.96 9.98
N SER A 398 -44.24 -7.87 9.61
CA SER A 398 -43.88 -6.49 9.98
C SER A 398 -43.97 -6.17 11.47
N ARG A 399 -44.57 -7.05 12.30
CA ARG A 399 -44.61 -6.90 13.77
C ARG A 399 -43.61 -7.76 14.53
N SER A 400 -43.27 -8.93 14.02
CA SER A 400 -42.45 -9.92 14.74
C SER A 400 -41.07 -10.12 14.14
N GLY A 401 -40.80 -9.56 12.96
CA GLY A 401 -39.55 -9.77 12.21
C GLY A 401 -39.39 -11.21 11.70
N LYS A 402 -40.39 -12.09 11.91
CA LYS A 402 -40.30 -13.51 11.56
C LYS A 402 -40.57 -13.71 10.06
N LEU A 403 -39.76 -14.56 9.45
CA LEU A 403 -39.82 -14.92 8.03
C LEU A 403 -41.00 -15.88 7.79
N LYS A 404 -41.90 -15.56 6.86
CA LYS A 404 -43.04 -16.42 6.48
C LYS A 404 -42.68 -17.29 5.29
N LEU A 405 -42.72 -18.59 5.48
CA LEU A 405 -42.32 -19.58 4.49
C LEU A 405 -43.53 -20.31 3.92
N SER A 406 -43.40 -20.75 2.68
CA SER A 406 -44.37 -21.64 2.05
C SER A 406 -43.72 -22.69 1.19
N ARG A 407 -44.22 -23.91 1.33
CA ARG A 407 -43.91 -25.05 0.47
C ARG A 407 -44.98 -25.22 -0.61
N LYS A 408 -46.22 -24.79 -0.33
CA LYS A 408 -47.37 -24.85 -1.23
C LYS A 408 -47.17 -24.12 -2.56
N VAL A 409 -46.48 -22.99 -2.56
CA VAL A 409 -46.19 -22.21 -3.79
C VAL A 409 -45.25 -22.96 -4.75
N LEU A 410 -44.52 -23.98 -4.26
CA LEU A 410 -43.63 -24.82 -5.07
C LEU A 410 -44.30 -26.11 -5.57
N ILE A 411 -45.52 -26.39 -5.13
CA ILE A 411 -46.28 -27.59 -5.51
C ILE A 411 -47.35 -27.16 -6.52
N ASP A 412 -47.34 -27.77 -7.71
CA ASP A 412 -48.31 -27.47 -8.77
C ASP A 412 -49.75 -27.65 -8.27
N ARG A 413 -50.59 -26.66 -8.57
CA ARG A 413 -51.97 -26.59 -8.10
C ARG A 413 -52.79 -27.73 -8.74
N PRO A 414 -53.37 -28.67 -7.96
CA PRO A 414 -54.23 -29.70 -8.53
C PRO A 414 -55.49 -29.04 -9.15
N GLN A 415 -55.83 -29.44 -10.38
CA GLN A 415 -56.95 -28.87 -11.15
C GLN A 415 -58.25 -28.93 -10.34
N ARG A 416 -58.93 -27.78 -10.27
CA ARG A 416 -60.24 -27.62 -9.62
C ARG A 416 -61.26 -28.40 -10.47
N LYS A 417 -61.79 -29.53 -9.99
CA LYS A 417 -62.97 -30.15 -10.60
C LYS A 417 -64.14 -29.18 -10.44
N GLU A 418 -64.64 -28.65 -11.55
CA GLU A 418 -65.87 -27.87 -11.59
C GLU A 418 -67.02 -28.72 -11.05
N HIS A 419 -67.73 -28.19 -10.07
CA HIS A 419 -69.02 -28.72 -9.65
C HIS A 419 -70.01 -28.43 -10.78
N HIS A 420 -70.46 -29.45 -11.50
CA HIS A 420 -71.70 -29.37 -12.25
C HIS A 420 -72.85 -29.26 -11.25
N GLU A 421 -73.44 -28.07 -11.15
CA GLU A 421 -74.76 -27.89 -10.56
C GLU A 421 -75.81 -28.46 -11.54
N ASN A 422 -76.56 -29.45 -11.07
CA ASN A 422 -77.81 -29.86 -11.71
C ASN A 422 -78.89 -28.82 -11.38
N ASN A 423 -79.41 -28.15 -12.40
CA ASN A 423 -80.85 -27.94 -12.57
C ASN A 423 -81.19 -27.65 -14.02
#